data_AF-A0A8S4G0R3-F1
#
_entry.id   AF-A0A8S4G0R3-F1
#
_cell.length_a   1.000
_cell.length_b   1.000
_cell.length_c   1.000
_cell.angle_alpha   90.00
_cell.angle_beta   90.00
_cell.angle_gamma   90.00
#
_symmetry.space_group_name_H-M   'P 1'
#
loop_
_entity.id
_entity.type
_entity.pdbx_description
1 polymer ?
#
loop_
_entity_poly.entity_id
_entity_poly.type
_entity_poly.pdbx_seq_one_letter_code
_entity_poly.pdbx_strand_id
1 'polypeptide(L)'
;MTLVPEIINATTGKLESGQPSLLCKQSMFARWQYLVKRLPLLPQSTECTTVTPTLPQLDGLLYQEAKQLSPGYQLAKQRLIEAFDKAKLGKWVKKPLEQDQFICELTDADPELLFA
;
A
#
# COMPACT_ATOMS: atom_id res chain seq x y z
N MET A 1 15.45 -22.78 9.30
CA MET A 1 16.15 -21.57 8.85
C MET A 1 16.11 -20.57 9.99
N THR A 2 17.26 -20.09 10.46
CA THR A 2 17.31 -18.98 11.41
C THR A 2 16.83 -17.71 10.70
N LEU A 3 15.66 -17.21 11.07
CA LEU A 3 15.13 -15.94 10.59
C LEU A 3 15.97 -14.82 11.21
N VAL A 4 16.85 -14.24 10.40
CA VAL A 4 17.63 -13.07 10.78
C VAL A 4 16.83 -11.84 10.38
N PRO A 5 16.61 -10.85 11.28
CA PRO A 5 15.87 -9.66 10.93
C PRO A 5 16.57 -8.86 9.82
N GLU A 6 15.79 -8.23 8.95
CA GLU A 6 16.30 -7.27 7.97
C GLU A 6 16.82 -6.01 8.69
N ILE A 7 18.08 -5.63 8.42
CA ILE A 7 18.70 -4.43 8.98
C ILE A 7 18.67 -3.33 7.93
N ILE A 8 17.99 -2.22 8.24
CA ILE A 8 17.78 -1.10 7.32
C ILE A 8 18.53 0.14 7.83
N ASN A 9 19.27 0.77 6.95
CA ASN A 9 19.87 2.07 7.19
C ASN A 9 18.79 3.16 7.16
N ALA A 10 18.54 3.83 8.29
CA ALA A 10 17.46 4.81 8.41
C ALA A 10 17.66 6.08 7.56
N THR A 11 18.89 6.39 7.15
CA THR A 11 19.18 7.56 6.30
C THR A 11 18.83 7.28 4.84
N THR A 12 19.07 6.06 4.34
CA THR A 12 18.81 5.70 2.94
C THR A 12 17.49 4.97 2.73
N GLY A 13 16.93 4.37 3.80
CA GLY A 13 15.73 3.52 3.74
C GLY A 13 15.97 2.16 3.08
N LYS A 14 17.23 1.73 2.97
CA LYS A 14 17.67 0.50 2.27
C LYS A 14 18.57 -0.34 3.17
N LEU A 15 18.83 -1.58 2.75
CA LEU A 15 19.86 -2.40 3.39
C LEU A 15 21.25 -1.77 3.15
N GLU A 16 22.23 -2.15 3.96
CA GLU A 16 23.64 -1.77 3.75
C GLU A 16 24.17 -2.20 2.37
N SER A 17 23.60 -3.24 1.77
CA SER A 17 23.89 -3.67 0.40
C SER A 17 23.28 -2.77 -0.69
N GLY A 18 22.52 -1.74 -0.32
CA GLY A 18 21.79 -0.86 -1.23
C GLY A 18 20.48 -1.46 -1.79
N GLN A 19 20.14 -2.69 -1.40
CA GLN A 19 18.91 -3.36 -1.82
C GLN A 19 17.67 -2.73 -1.14
N PRO A 20 16.52 -2.69 -1.83
CA PRO A 20 15.28 -2.23 -1.23
C PRO A 20 14.82 -3.19 -0.13
N SER A 21 14.20 -2.63 0.91
CA SER A 21 13.64 -3.40 2.02
C SER A 21 12.40 -4.19 1.60
N LEU A 22 12.16 -5.34 2.23
CA LEU A 22 10.90 -6.09 2.16
C LEU A 22 9.70 -5.30 2.70
N LEU A 23 9.95 -4.25 3.50
CA LEU A 23 8.95 -3.32 4.03
C LEU A 23 8.71 -2.10 3.12
N CYS A 24 9.49 -1.94 2.04
CA CYS A 24 9.30 -0.81 1.14
C CYS A 24 7.98 -0.91 0.35
N LYS A 25 7.55 0.22 -0.23
CA LYS A 25 6.25 0.27 -0.94
C LYS A 25 6.18 -0.70 -2.12
N GLN A 26 7.27 -0.88 -2.88
CA GLN A 26 7.32 -1.83 -4.00
C GLN A 26 7.07 -3.27 -3.51
N SER A 27 7.81 -3.71 -2.48
CA SER A 27 7.66 -5.05 -1.89
C SER A 27 6.25 -5.28 -1.34
N MET A 28 5.69 -4.30 -0.61
CA MET A 28 4.32 -4.40 -0.09
C MET A 28 3.26 -4.38 -1.20
N PHE A 29 3.49 -3.62 -2.28
CA PHE A 29 2.58 -3.58 -3.42
C PHE A 29 2.60 -4.91 -4.19
N ALA A 30 3.77 -5.53 -4.33
CA ALA A 30 3.91 -6.87 -4.92
C ALA A 30 3.16 -7.94 -4.11
N ARG A 31 3.30 -7.92 -2.78
CA ARG A 31 2.51 -8.80 -1.87
C ARG A 31 1.01 -8.57 -2.05
N TRP A 32 0.58 -7.32 -2.12
CA TRP A 32 -0.83 -6.99 -2.35
C TRP A 32 -1.32 -7.51 -3.72
N GLN A 33 -0.56 -7.30 -4.79
CA GLN A 33 -0.91 -7.82 -6.13
C GLN A 33 -0.97 -9.35 -6.15
N TYR A 34 -0.05 -10.03 -5.45
CA TYR A 34 -0.08 -11.49 -5.32
C TYR A 34 -1.37 -11.97 -4.64
N LEU A 35 -1.76 -11.34 -3.53
CA LEU A 35 -2.96 -11.70 -2.77
C LEU A 35 -4.24 -11.40 -3.55
N VAL A 36 -4.32 -10.22 -4.16
CA VAL A 36 -5.54 -9.76 -4.82
C VAL A 36 -5.87 -10.60 -6.07
N LYS A 37 -4.85 -11.20 -6.73
CA LYS A 37 -5.04 -12.16 -7.82
C LYS A 37 -5.58 -13.52 -7.35
N ARG A 38 -5.42 -13.87 -6.08
CA ARG A 38 -5.65 -15.23 -5.55
C ARG A 38 -6.80 -15.33 -4.55
N LEU A 39 -7.17 -14.22 -3.92
CA LEU A 39 -8.19 -14.18 -2.89
C LEU A 39 -9.45 -13.46 -3.40
N PRO A 40 -10.65 -13.90 -2.99
CA PRO A 40 -11.86 -13.15 -3.26
C PRO A 40 -11.79 -11.77 -2.59
N LEU A 41 -12.27 -10.74 -3.28
CA LEU A 41 -12.35 -9.41 -2.71
C LEU A 41 -13.36 -9.38 -1.56
N LEU A 42 -12.97 -8.75 -0.46
CA LEU A 42 -13.86 -8.59 0.69
C LEU A 42 -15.02 -7.66 0.33
N PRO A 43 -16.25 -7.95 0.79
CA PRO A 43 -17.39 -7.05 0.63
C PRO A 43 -17.05 -5.67 1.17
N GLN A 44 -17.26 -4.64 0.36
CA GLN A 44 -17.10 -3.27 0.80
C GLN A 44 -18.45 -2.77 1.31
N SER A 45 -18.55 -2.50 2.60
CA SER A 45 -19.72 -1.85 3.19
C SER A 45 -19.65 -0.35 2.91
N THR A 46 -20.47 0.11 1.97
CA THR A 46 -20.81 1.53 1.88
C THR A 46 -22.20 1.73 2.49
N GLU A 47 -22.45 2.89 3.09
CA GLU A 47 -23.61 3.21 3.95
C GLU A 47 -25.00 2.87 3.35
N CYS A 48 -25.11 2.53 2.06
CA CYS A 48 -26.38 2.20 1.40
C CYS A 48 -26.35 0.98 0.44
N THR A 49 -25.20 0.33 0.18
CA THR A 49 -25.13 -0.82 -0.76
C THR A 49 -23.89 -1.68 -0.51
N THR A 50 -24.08 -3.01 -0.49
CA THR A 50 -22.97 -3.97 -0.59
C THR A 50 -22.66 -4.19 -2.06
N VAL A 51 -21.60 -3.53 -2.54
CA VAL A 51 -21.08 -3.77 -3.89
C VAL A 51 -19.94 -4.77 -3.76
N THR A 52 -19.98 -5.84 -4.54
CA THR A 52 -18.80 -6.68 -4.75
C THR A 52 -17.89 -5.93 -5.71
N PRO A 53 -16.74 -5.39 -5.27
CA PRO A 53 -15.84 -4.69 -6.18
C PRO A 53 -15.33 -5.67 -7.25
N THR A 54 -15.24 -5.19 -8.48
CA THR A 54 -14.52 -5.90 -9.55
C THR A 54 -13.04 -5.60 -9.42
N LEU A 55 -12.19 -6.63 -9.54
CA LEU A 55 -10.75 -6.47 -9.61
C LEU A 55 -10.39 -5.54 -10.80
N PRO A 56 -9.66 -4.44 -10.58
CA PRO A 56 -9.15 -3.65 -11.68
C PRO A 56 -8.09 -4.43 -12.47
N GLN A 57 -7.79 -3.97 -13.68
CA GLN A 57 -6.63 -4.48 -14.42
C GLN A 57 -5.36 -4.13 -13.61
N LEU A 58 -4.60 -5.16 -13.23
CA LEU A 58 -3.39 -4.98 -12.42
C LEU A 58 -2.20 -4.50 -13.28
N ASP A 59 -2.20 -4.83 -14.56
CA ASP A 59 -1.13 -4.43 -15.48
C ASP A 59 -1.17 -2.91 -15.67
N GLY A 60 -0.07 -2.24 -15.31
CA GLY A 60 0.01 -0.78 -15.36
C GLY A 60 -0.72 -0.04 -14.24
N LEU A 61 -1.32 -0.75 -13.27
CA LEU A 61 -1.98 -0.12 -12.12
C LEU A 61 -0.96 0.64 -11.27
N LEU A 62 -1.19 1.94 -11.06
CA LEU A 62 -0.34 2.75 -10.21
C LEU A 62 -0.61 2.44 -8.72
N TYR A 63 0.44 2.51 -7.90
CA TYR A 63 0.31 2.30 -6.45
C TYR A 63 -0.68 3.28 -5.80
N GLN A 64 -0.70 4.54 -6.25
CA GLN A 64 -1.70 5.52 -5.80
C GLN A 64 -3.14 5.07 -6.13
N GLU A 65 -3.38 4.54 -7.33
CA GLU A 65 -4.70 4.08 -7.78
C GLU A 65 -5.15 2.86 -6.97
N ALA A 66 -4.24 1.91 -6.72
CA ALA A 66 -4.49 0.77 -5.85
C ALA A 66 -4.94 1.19 -4.44
N LYS A 67 -4.36 2.25 -3.88
CA LYS A 67 -4.79 2.80 -2.58
C LYS A 67 -6.21 3.40 -2.61
N GLN A 68 -6.68 3.87 -3.76
CA GLN A 68 -8.04 4.40 -3.91
C GLN A 68 -9.11 3.30 -3.93
N LEU A 69 -8.73 2.04 -4.15
CA LEU A 69 -9.64 0.89 -4.13
C LEU A 69 -10.21 0.56 -2.73
N SER A 70 -9.80 1.30 -1.69
CA SER A 70 -10.36 1.20 -0.33
C SER A 70 -11.11 2.49 0.04
N PRO A 71 -12.34 2.70 -0.46
CA PRO A 71 -13.09 3.94 -0.24
C PRO A 71 -13.38 4.20 1.25
N GLY A 72 -13.65 3.15 2.03
CA GLY A 72 -13.87 3.28 3.48
C GLY A 72 -12.63 3.83 4.21
N TYR A 73 -11.43 3.37 3.84
CA TYR A 73 -10.19 3.91 4.38
C TYR A 73 -9.97 5.37 3.95
N GLN A 74 -10.22 5.71 2.68
CA GLN A 74 -10.06 7.09 2.19
C GLN A 74 -11.00 8.05 2.92
N LEU A 75 -12.25 7.66 3.13
CA LEU A 75 -13.22 8.44 3.91
C LEU A 75 -12.76 8.61 5.35
N ALA A 76 -12.35 7.53 6.04
CA ALA A 76 -11.84 7.60 7.41
C ALA A 76 -10.62 8.52 7.52
N LYS A 77 -9.67 8.42 6.58
CA LYS A 77 -8.50 9.29 6.51
C LYS A 77 -8.88 10.76 6.30
N GLN A 78 -9.88 11.05 5.46
CA GLN A 78 -10.39 12.41 5.28
C GLN A 78 -10.98 12.94 6.60
N ARG A 79 -11.84 12.16 7.27
CA ARG A 79 -12.45 12.56 8.55
C ARG A 79 -11.41 12.83 9.64
N LEU A 80 -10.34 12.02 9.68
CA LEU A 80 -9.21 12.26 10.58
C LEU A 80 -8.56 13.63 10.32
N ILE A 81 -8.22 13.93 9.06
CA ILE A 81 -7.58 15.20 8.70
C ILE A 81 -8.49 16.40 9.03
N GLU A 82 -9.79 16.30 8.75
CA GLU A 82 -10.77 17.32 9.10
C GLU A 82 -10.89 17.53 10.61
N ALA A 83 -10.82 16.45 11.41
CA ALA A 83 -10.90 16.54 12.86
C ALA A 83 -9.72 17.34 13.44
N PHE A 84 -8.50 17.12 12.96
CA PHE A 84 -7.32 17.92 13.35
C PHE A 84 -7.49 19.41 13.03
N ASP A 85 -8.01 19.73 11.83
CA ASP A 85 -8.22 21.12 11.42
C ASP A 85 -9.34 21.81 12.22
N LYS A 86 -10.44 21.10 12.47
CA LYS A 86 -11.56 21.58 13.30
C LYS A 86 -11.13 21.83 14.74
N ALA A 87 -10.32 20.94 15.31
CA ALA A 87 -9.77 21.07 16.66
C ALA A 87 -8.61 22.07 16.77
N LYS A 88 -8.20 22.72 15.66
CA LYS A 88 -7.08 23.68 15.60
C LYS A 88 -5.75 23.09 16.07
N LEU A 89 -5.53 21.81 15.77
CA LEU A 89 -4.32 21.05 16.12
C LEU A 89 -3.26 21.06 15.00
N GLY A 90 -3.42 21.94 14.01
CA GLY A 90 -2.55 22.04 12.84
C GLY A 90 -3.06 21.28 11.62
N LYS A 91 -2.30 21.35 10.54
CA LYS A 91 -2.64 20.74 9.24
C LYS A 91 -1.81 19.49 8.99
N TRP A 92 -2.45 18.46 8.45
CA TRP A 92 -1.76 17.23 8.07
C TRP A 92 -0.87 17.45 6.84
N VAL A 93 0.44 17.25 6.97
CA VAL A 93 1.39 17.34 5.86
C VAL A 93 1.49 15.99 5.16
N LYS A 94 1.25 15.98 3.84
CA LYS A 94 1.38 14.79 3.00
C LYS A 94 2.66 14.88 2.18
N LYS A 95 3.17 13.72 1.77
CA LYS A 95 4.22 13.65 0.76
C LYS A 95 3.65 14.06 -0.62
N PRO A 96 4.51 14.50 -1.55
CA PRO A 96 4.11 14.72 -2.94
C PRO A 96 3.53 13.45 -3.55
N LEU A 97 2.56 13.61 -4.45
CA LEU A 97 1.81 12.50 -5.04
C LEU A 97 2.72 11.59 -5.89
N GLU A 98 3.77 12.17 -6.46
CA GLU A 98 4.77 11.53 -7.32
C GLU A 98 5.44 10.35 -6.59
N GLN A 99 5.54 10.42 -5.26
CA GLN A 99 6.11 9.33 -4.44
C GLN A 99 5.26 8.05 -4.44
N ASP A 100 4.00 8.12 -4.87
CA ASP A 100 3.07 6.99 -5.01
C ASP A 100 2.68 6.73 -6.48
N GLN A 101 3.20 7.50 -7.45
CA GLN A 101 2.96 7.32 -8.90
C GLN A 101 3.98 6.38 -9.53
N PHE A 102 3.92 5.10 -9.16
CA PHE A 102 4.75 4.05 -9.75
C PHE A 102 3.93 2.78 -9.98
N ILE A 103 4.36 1.95 -10.93
CA ILE A 103 3.84 0.60 -11.16
C ILE A 103 4.65 -0.43 -10.35
N CYS A 104 4.07 -1.59 -10.09
CA CYS A 104 4.81 -2.67 -9.43
C CYS A 104 5.92 -3.19 -10.36
N GLU A 105 7.17 -3.15 -9.88
CA GLU A 105 8.34 -3.64 -10.63
C GLU A 105 8.66 -5.11 -10.32
N LEU A 106 8.14 -5.62 -9.20
CA LEU A 106 8.39 -6.99 -8.71
C LEU A 106 7.32 -7.97 -9.20
N THR A 107 7.02 -7.95 -10.49
CA THR A 107 6.08 -8.90 -11.10
C THR A 107 6.69 -10.30 -11.08
N ASP A 108 5.91 -11.28 -10.59
CA ASP A 108 6.29 -12.71 -10.57
C ASP A 108 7.44 -13.10 -9.64
N ALA A 109 7.69 -12.29 -8.60
CA ALA A 109 8.61 -12.66 -7.54
C ALA A 109 8.16 -13.95 -6.81
N ASP A 110 9.14 -14.78 -6.43
CA ASP A 110 8.92 -16.01 -5.67
C ASP A 110 8.12 -15.70 -4.38
N PRO A 111 6.97 -16.35 -4.14
CA PRO A 111 6.20 -16.17 -2.92
C PRO A 111 7.01 -16.39 -1.65
N GLU A 112 7.97 -17.32 -1.64
CA GLU A 112 8.82 -17.52 -0.46
C GLU A 112 9.66 -16.28 -0.16
N LEU A 113 10.15 -15.58 -1.19
CA LEU A 113 10.89 -14.33 -1.03
C LEU A 113 9.98 -13.14 -0.72
N LEU A 114 8.78 -13.12 -1.28
CA LEU A 114 7.81 -12.07 -1.00
C LEU A 114 7.36 -12.10 0.46
N PHE A 115 7.21 -13.27 1.08
CA PHE A 115 6.69 -13.43 2.44
C PHE A 115 7.72 -13.92 3.48
N ALA A 116 9.00 -13.94 3.12
CA ALA A 116 10.12 -14.24 4.02
C ALA A 116 10.17 -13.34 5.27
#